data_AF-A0A4R8MH11-F1
#
_entry.id   AF-A0A4R8MH11-F1
#
_cell.length_a   1.000
_cell.length_b   1.000
_cell.length_c   1.000
_cell.angle_alpha   90.00
_cell.angle_beta   90.00
_cell.angle_gamma   90.00
#
_symmetry.space_group_name_H-M   'P 1'
#
loop_
_entity.id
_entity.type
_entity.pdbx_description
1 polymer ?
#
loop_
_entity_poly.entity_id
_entity_poly.type
_entity_poly.pdbx_seq_one_letter_code
_entity_poly.pdbx_strand_id
1 'polypeptide(L)'
;MKTNKRLKPFLLLASIAVLASCKTNKKAEQIDGVKVVSVNPDYFIADNIIGEITQKTVDLDGTPTLCYVFKTNSRPSEHQMGPWCPRHIDDAKEKGGIWFKDGNVYDVDGHFIAELADFYEDDQWKVFREDGSVKYTATQEECEGAAKPDVEEAYQNYCVECLPRYYKDQITTFTIPVTPVYTDREQRLGRGGLGVAFNGVNFDPPAPTHAILAAHTIAPLDDHGGHVNPHGGYHYHAATGSTKEVKQADVHSSMIGYAIDGFGIYALLDENKNQPTDLDDCGGHVDETRGYHYHAGEPGGNEIIKCLHGVPGSVHVQE
;
A
#
# COMPACT_ATOMS: atom_id res chain seq x y z
N MET A 1 15.05 15.73 -87.34
CA MET A 1 16.25 15.02 -86.86
C MET A 1 16.54 15.49 -85.44
N LYS A 2 16.84 14.55 -84.53
CA LYS A 2 17.10 14.69 -83.08
C LYS A 2 15.87 14.61 -82.16
N THR A 3 15.71 13.38 -81.70
CA THR A 3 14.84 12.76 -80.69
C THR A 3 14.89 13.40 -79.31
N ASN A 4 13.73 13.78 -78.76
CA ASN A 4 13.53 14.06 -77.33
C ASN A 4 13.06 12.78 -76.61
N LYS A 5 13.98 12.07 -75.94
CA LYS A 5 13.63 11.00 -75.00
C LYS A 5 13.41 11.59 -73.61
N ARG A 6 12.19 11.48 -73.09
CA ARG A 6 11.81 11.79 -71.71
C ARG A 6 12.59 10.89 -70.74
N LEU A 7 13.36 11.48 -69.83
CA LEU A 7 13.90 10.81 -68.65
C LEU A 7 12.81 10.83 -67.56
N LYS A 8 12.39 9.66 -67.08
CA LYS A 8 11.53 9.53 -65.89
C LYS A 8 12.40 9.65 -64.62
N PRO A 9 11.97 10.37 -63.58
CA PRO A 9 12.66 10.31 -62.30
C PRO A 9 12.32 8.98 -61.60
N PHE A 10 13.37 8.28 -61.17
CA PHE A 10 13.29 7.06 -60.38
C PHE A 10 12.97 7.47 -58.92
N LEU A 11 11.83 7.03 -58.40
CA LEU A 11 11.44 7.22 -57.01
C LEU A 11 12.23 6.19 -56.17
N LEU A 12 13.16 6.65 -55.34
CA LEU A 12 13.89 5.80 -54.39
C LEU A 12 12.97 5.59 -53.17
N LEU A 13 12.32 4.43 -53.08
CA LEU A 13 11.63 4.03 -51.84
C LEU A 13 12.71 3.65 -50.80
N ALA A 14 12.90 4.49 -49.79
CA ALA A 14 13.65 4.14 -48.61
C ALA A 14 12.79 3.22 -47.73
N SER A 15 13.10 1.92 -47.73
CA SER A 15 12.50 0.95 -46.81
C SER A 15 12.96 1.24 -45.38
N ILE A 16 12.14 1.92 -44.60
CA ILE A 16 12.34 2.06 -43.16
C ILE A 16 12.04 0.70 -42.54
N ALA A 17 13.09 -0.04 -42.19
CA ALA A 17 12.97 -1.22 -41.36
C ALA A 17 12.57 -0.77 -39.94
N VAL A 18 11.29 -0.94 -39.61
CA VAL A 18 10.80 -0.80 -38.23
C VAL A 18 11.38 -1.97 -37.44
N LEU A 19 12.46 -1.71 -36.68
CA LEU A 19 12.94 -2.62 -35.66
C LEU A 19 11.87 -2.67 -34.56
N ALA A 20 11.00 -3.67 -34.64
CA ALA A 20 10.17 -4.06 -33.52
C ALA A 20 11.11 -4.54 -32.40
N SER A 21 11.34 -3.66 -31.43
CA SER A 21 12.01 -4.01 -30.18
C SER A 21 11.10 -4.95 -29.40
N CYS A 22 11.20 -6.26 -29.66
CA CYS A 22 10.65 -7.27 -28.79
C CYS A 22 11.34 -7.16 -27.43
N LYS A 23 10.70 -6.49 -26.45
CA LYS A 23 11.01 -6.69 -25.04
C LYS A 23 10.70 -8.15 -24.73
N THR A 24 11.71 -9.00 -24.69
CA THR A 24 11.59 -10.32 -24.09
C THR A 24 11.30 -10.12 -22.61
N ASN A 25 10.07 -10.42 -22.17
CA ASN A 25 9.77 -10.60 -20.75
C ASN A 25 10.58 -11.81 -20.28
N LYS A 26 11.80 -11.58 -19.78
CA LYS A 26 12.54 -12.60 -19.05
C LYS A 26 11.72 -12.96 -17.79
N LYS A 27 11.51 -14.25 -17.56
CA LYS A 27 10.97 -14.74 -16.29
C LYS A 27 11.98 -14.43 -15.17
N ALA A 28 11.49 -14.19 -13.96
CA ALA A 28 12.35 -14.03 -12.80
C ALA A 28 13.13 -15.34 -12.58
N GLU A 29 14.44 -15.26 -12.34
CA GLU A 29 15.25 -16.43 -12.04
C GLU A 29 15.31 -16.62 -10.51
N GLN A 30 14.94 -17.81 -10.05
CA GLN A 30 15.10 -18.18 -8.65
C GLN A 30 16.59 -18.21 -8.32
N ILE A 31 16.99 -17.54 -7.23
CA ILE A 31 18.36 -17.61 -6.73
C ILE A 31 18.43 -18.67 -5.63
N ASP A 32 19.15 -19.74 -5.92
CA ASP A 32 19.43 -20.78 -4.93
C ASP A 32 20.50 -20.32 -3.92
N GLY A 33 20.38 -20.80 -2.68
CA GLY A 33 21.35 -20.54 -1.61
C GLY A 33 21.02 -19.35 -0.70
N VAL A 34 19.99 -18.55 -1.02
CA VAL A 34 19.42 -17.58 -0.08
C VAL A 34 18.56 -18.34 0.93
N LYS A 35 18.80 -18.14 2.23
CA LYS A 35 17.97 -18.72 3.28
C LYS A 35 16.56 -18.14 3.18
N VAL A 36 15.56 -19.00 3.35
CA VAL A 36 14.15 -18.63 3.40
C VAL A 36 13.52 -19.22 4.66
N VAL A 37 12.59 -18.49 5.25
CA VAL A 37 11.79 -18.93 6.41
C VAL A 37 10.35 -19.09 5.94
N SER A 38 9.77 -20.25 6.17
CA SER A 38 8.37 -20.51 5.80
C SER A 38 7.42 -19.65 6.62
N VAL A 39 6.30 -19.27 5.99
CA VAL A 39 5.22 -18.54 6.63
C VAL A 39 4.68 -19.35 7.81
N ASN A 40 4.66 -18.73 8.99
CA ASN A 40 4.04 -19.28 10.19
C ASN A 40 2.63 -18.69 10.36
N PRO A 41 1.56 -19.48 10.14
CA PRO A 41 0.18 -19.02 10.27
C PRO A 41 -0.23 -18.72 11.73
N ASP A 42 0.48 -19.26 12.72
CA ASP A 42 0.17 -19.04 14.15
C ASP A 42 0.45 -17.59 14.60
N TYR A 43 1.15 -16.81 13.78
CA TYR A 43 1.35 -15.39 14.03
C TYR A 43 0.10 -14.56 13.78
N PHE A 44 -0.89 -15.04 13.01
CA PHE A 44 -2.12 -14.29 12.79
C PHE A 44 -3.00 -14.25 14.05
N ILE A 45 -3.77 -13.17 14.21
CA ILE A 45 -4.87 -13.10 15.19
C ILE A 45 -6.02 -13.94 14.65
N ALA A 46 -6.28 -15.07 15.30
CA ALA A 46 -7.29 -16.04 14.87
C ALA A 46 -8.69 -15.42 14.72
N ASP A 47 -9.07 -14.49 15.59
CA ASP A 47 -10.39 -13.82 15.58
C ASP A 47 -10.67 -13.06 14.27
N ASN A 48 -9.63 -12.69 13.52
CA ASN A 48 -9.76 -11.99 12.25
C ASN A 48 -9.74 -12.90 11.02
N ILE A 49 -9.52 -14.21 11.22
CA ILE A 49 -9.56 -15.21 10.17
C ILE A 49 -11.00 -15.72 10.02
N ILE A 50 -11.51 -15.70 8.79
CA ILE A 50 -12.82 -16.27 8.44
C ILE A 50 -12.60 -17.73 8.04
N GLY A 51 -13.02 -18.66 8.91
CA GLY A 51 -12.82 -20.09 8.71
C GLY A 51 -11.41 -20.53 9.11
N GLU A 52 -10.71 -21.22 8.21
CA GLU A 52 -9.39 -21.80 8.48
C GLU A 52 -8.36 -21.30 7.46
N ILE A 53 -7.09 -21.29 7.87
CA ILE A 53 -5.97 -21.11 6.95
C ILE A 53 -5.67 -22.46 6.29
N THR A 54 -5.97 -22.58 5.00
CA THR A 54 -5.84 -23.85 4.27
C THR A 54 -4.61 -23.86 3.37
N GLN A 55 -4.00 -25.02 3.15
CA GLN A 55 -2.94 -25.17 2.15
C GLN A 55 -3.52 -25.65 0.82
N LYS A 56 -3.14 -25.01 -0.28
CA LYS A 56 -3.53 -25.39 -1.64
C LYS A 56 -2.38 -25.18 -2.61
N THR A 57 -2.25 -26.05 -3.60
CA THR A 57 -1.36 -25.80 -4.74
C THR A 57 -2.01 -24.77 -5.66
N VAL A 58 -1.34 -23.64 -5.86
CA VAL A 58 -1.77 -22.54 -6.73
C VAL A 58 -0.67 -22.32 -7.77
N ASP A 59 -1.04 -21.98 -9.01
CA ASP A 59 -0.07 -21.58 -10.02
C ASP A 59 0.37 -20.14 -9.77
N LEU A 60 1.64 -19.94 -9.44
CA LEU A 60 2.26 -18.62 -9.30
C LEU A 60 3.29 -18.43 -10.41
N ASP A 61 3.01 -17.51 -11.34
CA ASP A 61 3.83 -17.23 -12.55
C ASP A 61 4.18 -18.49 -13.39
N GLY A 62 3.22 -19.42 -13.53
CA GLY A 62 3.39 -20.68 -14.25
C GLY A 62 4.09 -21.77 -13.46
N THR A 63 4.26 -21.60 -12.14
CA THR A 63 4.87 -22.57 -11.23
C THR A 63 3.87 -23.04 -10.18
N PRO A 64 3.52 -24.34 -10.15
CA PRO A 64 2.70 -24.91 -9.10
C PRO A 64 3.39 -24.77 -7.73
N THR A 65 2.79 -23.98 -6.85
CA THR A 65 3.37 -23.59 -5.55
C THR A 65 2.39 -23.89 -4.43
N LEU A 66 2.88 -24.51 -3.35
CA LEU A 66 2.06 -24.72 -2.15
C LEU A 66 1.87 -23.38 -1.43
N CYS A 67 0.62 -22.96 -1.29
CA CYS A 67 0.24 -21.67 -0.71
C CYS A 67 -0.71 -21.84 0.46
N TYR A 68 -0.61 -20.96 1.44
CA TYR A 68 -1.71 -20.69 2.36
C TYR A 68 -2.78 -19.86 1.67
N VAL A 69 -4.04 -20.27 1.82
CA VAL A 69 -5.23 -19.58 1.33
C VAL A 69 -6.18 -19.37 2.50
N PHE A 70 -6.46 -18.11 2.81
CA PHE A 70 -7.29 -17.73 3.95
C PHE A 70 -8.03 -16.43 3.70
N LYS A 71 -9.06 -16.19 4.51
CA LYS A 71 -9.95 -15.04 4.42
C LYS A 71 -9.88 -14.22 5.69
N THR A 72 -10.00 -12.91 5.58
CA THR A 72 -10.11 -12.00 6.72
C THR A 72 -11.22 -10.98 6.51
N ASN A 73 -11.71 -10.41 7.61
CA ASN A 73 -12.62 -9.27 7.57
C ASN A 73 -11.87 -7.92 7.44
N SER A 74 -10.53 -7.93 7.35
CA SER A 74 -9.65 -6.74 7.40
C SER A 74 -10.02 -5.76 8.50
N ARG A 75 -10.30 -6.26 9.72
CA ARG A 75 -10.75 -5.47 10.87
C ARG A 75 -9.91 -5.78 12.09
N PRO A 76 -8.97 -4.91 12.49
CA PRO A 76 -8.14 -5.18 13.65
C PRO A 76 -9.01 -5.26 14.91
N SER A 77 -8.72 -6.22 15.80
CA SER A 77 -9.38 -6.35 17.11
C SER A 77 -8.58 -5.74 18.25
N GLU A 78 -7.30 -5.44 18.01
CA GLU A 78 -6.33 -4.99 19.00
C GLU A 78 -6.27 -3.47 19.15
N HIS A 79 -6.89 -2.73 18.23
CA HIS A 79 -6.97 -1.28 18.27
C HIS A 79 -8.29 -0.78 17.69
N GLN A 80 -8.60 0.48 17.97
CA GLN A 80 -9.78 1.15 17.45
C GLN A 80 -9.41 1.82 16.12
N MET A 81 -10.14 1.50 15.05
CA MET A 81 -10.00 2.20 13.77
C MET A 81 -10.50 3.64 13.89
N GLY A 82 -9.73 4.59 13.36
CA GLY A 82 -10.00 6.01 13.50
C GLY A 82 -9.64 6.56 14.88
N PRO A 83 -9.82 7.86 15.13
CA PRO A 83 -10.45 8.85 14.24
C PRO A 83 -9.58 9.26 13.03
N TRP A 84 -10.19 9.98 12.08
CA TRP A 84 -9.52 10.49 10.86
C TRP A 84 -9.72 12.00 10.72
N CYS A 85 -10.98 12.43 10.61
CA CYS A 85 -11.33 13.83 10.42
C CYS A 85 -11.80 14.49 11.72
N PRO A 86 -11.17 15.59 12.16
CA PRO A 86 -11.72 16.41 13.23
C PRO A 86 -13.05 17.01 12.78
N ARG A 87 -13.89 17.44 13.74
CA ARG A 87 -15.22 18.00 13.48
C ARG A 87 -15.21 19.53 13.52
N HIS A 88 -14.25 20.12 14.21
CA HIS A 88 -14.09 21.56 14.34
C HIS A 88 -12.62 21.97 14.26
N ILE A 89 -12.34 23.21 13.83
CA ILE A 89 -10.98 23.76 13.80
C ILE A 89 -10.33 23.96 15.19
N ASP A 90 -11.10 23.77 16.26
CA ASP A 90 -10.61 23.80 17.65
C ASP A 90 -10.35 22.40 18.22
N ASP A 91 -10.67 21.34 17.45
CA ASP A 91 -10.45 19.97 17.91
C ASP A 91 -8.95 19.67 17.98
N ALA A 92 -8.53 19.09 19.10
CA ALA A 92 -7.16 18.61 19.27
C ALA A 92 -6.93 17.30 18.51
N LYS A 93 -5.66 16.91 18.37
CA LYS A 93 -5.20 15.73 17.63
C LYS A 93 -5.90 14.42 17.98
N GLU A 94 -6.37 14.23 19.21
CA GLU A 94 -7.10 13.03 19.62
C GLU A 94 -8.47 12.87 18.93
N LYS A 95 -8.89 13.85 18.12
CA LYS A 95 -10.10 13.84 17.29
C LYS A 95 -9.82 13.67 15.80
N GLY A 96 -8.56 13.70 15.40
CA GLY A 96 -8.12 13.49 14.02
C GLY A 96 -7.16 12.31 13.93
N GLY A 97 -6.71 12.05 12.71
CA GLY A 97 -5.65 11.09 12.46
C GLY A 97 -4.36 11.78 12.05
N ILE A 98 -3.62 11.17 11.11
CA ILE A 98 -2.35 11.64 10.60
C ILE A 98 -2.37 11.86 9.08
N TRP A 99 -1.49 12.74 8.62
CA TRP A 99 -1.25 13.00 7.20
C TRP A 99 0.24 13.05 6.89
N PHE A 100 0.59 12.69 5.65
CA PHE A 100 1.98 12.58 5.20
C PHE A 100 2.33 13.64 4.17
N LYS A 101 3.48 14.30 4.37
CA LYS A 101 4.07 15.17 3.36
C LYS A 101 5.59 15.20 3.49
N ASP A 102 6.28 14.95 2.39
CA ASP A 102 7.74 15.04 2.26
C ASP A 102 8.50 14.23 3.33
N GLY A 103 8.02 13.01 3.64
CA GLY A 103 8.62 12.13 4.65
C GLY A 103 8.20 12.44 6.09
N ASN A 104 7.45 13.52 6.33
CA ASN A 104 6.99 13.92 7.66
C ASN A 104 5.56 13.43 7.92
N VAL A 105 5.27 13.23 9.20
CA VAL A 105 3.94 12.91 9.72
C VAL A 105 3.40 14.13 10.46
N TYR A 106 2.16 14.51 10.14
CA TYR A 106 1.45 15.63 10.75
C TYR A 106 0.16 15.12 11.41
N ASP A 107 -0.11 15.56 12.63
CA ASP A 107 -1.41 15.37 13.27
C ASP A 107 -2.45 16.21 12.53
N VAL A 108 -3.55 15.57 12.08
CA VAL A 108 -4.68 16.24 11.40
C VAL A 108 -5.65 16.75 12.46
N ASP A 109 -5.20 17.67 13.29
CA ASP A 109 -6.04 18.40 14.22
C ASP A 109 -6.80 19.55 13.53
N GLY A 110 -7.66 20.23 14.29
CA GLY A 110 -8.44 21.35 13.77
C GLY A 110 -7.57 22.52 13.29
N HIS A 111 -6.43 22.77 13.93
CA HIS A 111 -5.50 23.81 13.53
C HIS A 111 -4.84 23.47 12.19
N PHE A 112 -4.37 22.24 12.03
CA PHE A 112 -3.82 21.75 10.76
C PHE A 112 -4.84 21.93 9.62
N ILE A 113 -6.12 21.58 9.84
CA ILE A 113 -7.19 21.81 8.84
C ILE A 113 -7.36 23.29 8.49
N ALA A 114 -7.28 24.19 9.48
CA ALA A 114 -7.40 25.63 9.25
C ALA A 114 -6.23 26.21 8.46
N GLU A 115 -5.03 25.64 8.61
CA GLU A 115 -3.78 26.10 8.01
C GLU A 115 -3.46 25.42 6.66
N LEU A 116 -4.36 24.59 6.11
CA LEU A 116 -4.11 23.87 4.85
C LEU A 116 -3.77 24.81 3.67
N ALA A 117 -4.39 25.99 3.60
CA ALA A 117 -4.10 26.98 2.56
C ALA A 117 -2.65 27.48 2.64
N ASP A 118 -2.17 27.81 3.83
CA ASP A 118 -0.80 28.26 4.06
C ASP A 118 0.20 27.10 3.89
N PHE A 119 -0.15 25.91 4.39
CA PHE A 119 0.68 24.70 4.31
C PHE A 119 0.94 24.25 2.87
N TYR A 120 -0.03 24.46 1.97
CA TYR A 120 0.08 24.15 0.54
C TYR A 120 0.32 25.37 -0.37
N GLU A 121 0.43 26.57 0.21
CA GLU A 121 0.54 27.84 -0.51
C GLU A 121 -0.57 28.03 -1.58
N ASP A 122 -1.81 27.66 -1.24
CA ASP A 122 -2.96 27.68 -2.14
C ASP A 122 -4.28 28.08 -1.43
N ASP A 123 -4.74 29.31 -1.67
CA ASP A 123 -5.98 29.88 -1.11
C ASP A 123 -7.28 29.18 -1.58
N GLN A 124 -7.19 28.20 -2.49
CA GLN A 124 -8.35 27.39 -2.88
C GLN A 124 -8.74 26.35 -1.82
N TRP A 125 -7.84 26.02 -0.87
CA TRP A 125 -8.16 25.13 0.25
C TRP A 125 -9.21 25.76 1.18
N LYS A 126 -10.38 25.12 1.27
CA LYS A 126 -11.55 25.59 2.02
C LYS A 126 -12.25 24.43 2.74
N VAL A 127 -11.49 23.67 3.53
CA VAL A 127 -11.93 22.40 4.15
C VAL A 127 -12.82 22.59 5.38
N PHE A 128 -13.04 23.82 5.83
CA PHE A 128 -13.96 24.15 6.93
C PHE A 128 -14.96 25.26 6.51
N ARG A 129 -15.98 25.48 7.33
CA ARG A 129 -17.04 26.49 7.14
C ARG A 129 -16.76 27.74 7.98
N GLU A 130 -17.48 28.82 7.73
CA GLU A 130 -17.33 30.09 8.48
C GLU A 130 -17.54 29.94 9.99
N ASP A 131 -18.35 28.97 10.42
CA ASP A 131 -18.59 28.68 11.83
C ASP A 131 -17.51 27.81 12.49
N GLY A 132 -16.44 27.45 11.76
CA GLY A 132 -15.35 26.60 12.23
C GLY A 132 -15.59 25.10 12.09
N SER A 133 -16.79 24.67 11.65
CA SER A 133 -17.06 23.26 11.42
C SER A 133 -16.29 22.73 10.21
N VAL A 134 -15.64 21.57 10.37
CA VAL A 134 -14.92 20.89 9.29
C VAL A 134 -15.94 20.30 8.30
N LYS A 135 -15.64 20.41 7.00
CA LYS A 135 -16.36 19.69 5.95
C LYS A 135 -15.78 18.28 5.88
N TYR A 136 -16.59 17.30 6.26
CA TYR A 136 -16.19 15.89 6.21
C TYR A 136 -17.30 15.05 5.59
N THR A 137 -16.94 13.86 5.10
CA THR A 137 -17.90 12.89 4.54
C THR A 137 -18.57 12.10 5.66
N ALA A 138 -19.85 12.35 5.91
CA ALA A 138 -20.62 11.82 7.05
C ALA A 138 -21.39 10.53 6.73
N THR A 139 -21.60 10.25 5.44
CA THR A 139 -22.38 9.09 4.97
C THR A 139 -21.55 8.22 4.04
N GLN A 140 -22.05 7.00 3.77
CA GLN A 140 -21.42 6.10 2.81
C GLN A 140 -21.40 6.70 1.40
N GLU A 141 -22.50 7.32 0.98
CA GLU A 141 -22.62 7.99 -0.33
C GLU A 141 -21.61 9.12 -0.48
N GLU A 142 -21.44 9.95 0.55
CA GLU A 142 -20.45 11.03 0.56
C GLU A 142 -19.01 10.48 0.49
N CYS A 143 -18.72 9.43 1.25
CA CYS A 143 -17.44 8.72 1.19
C CYS A 143 -17.18 8.16 -0.22
N GLU A 144 -18.15 7.49 -0.85
CA GLU A 144 -18.01 6.91 -2.19
C GLU A 144 -17.88 7.98 -3.29
N GLY A 145 -18.48 9.15 -3.07
CA GLY A 145 -18.33 10.32 -3.93
C GLY A 145 -16.95 10.99 -3.82
N ALA A 146 -16.29 10.87 -2.67
CA ALA A 146 -15.02 11.54 -2.40
C ALA A 146 -13.78 10.62 -2.47
N ALA A 147 -13.91 9.36 -2.08
CA ALA A 147 -12.82 8.38 -2.00
C ALA A 147 -12.59 7.66 -3.34
N LYS A 148 -12.46 8.44 -4.42
CA LYS A 148 -12.21 7.93 -5.79
C LYS A 148 -11.31 8.88 -6.58
N PRO A 149 -10.66 8.41 -7.66
CA PRO A 149 -9.73 9.27 -8.42
C PRO A 149 -10.37 10.52 -9.03
N ASP A 150 -11.65 10.44 -9.42
CA ASP A 150 -12.43 11.55 -9.96
C ASP A 150 -13.44 12.01 -8.89
N VAL A 151 -12.95 12.80 -7.93
CA VAL A 151 -13.73 13.30 -6.80
C VAL A 151 -14.91 14.12 -7.31
N GLU A 152 -16.12 13.80 -6.84
CA GLU A 152 -17.30 14.58 -7.20
C GLU A 152 -17.17 16.02 -6.73
N GLU A 153 -17.61 16.97 -7.57
CA GLU A 153 -17.49 18.41 -7.30
C GLU A 153 -18.08 18.80 -5.93
N ALA A 154 -19.15 18.14 -5.49
CA ALA A 154 -19.78 18.37 -4.19
C ALA A 154 -18.88 18.03 -2.98
N TYR A 155 -17.87 17.19 -3.17
CA TYR A 155 -16.96 16.72 -2.11
C TYR A 155 -15.51 17.16 -2.31
N GLN A 156 -15.24 18.08 -3.24
CA GLN A 156 -13.98 18.82 -3.24
C GLN A 156 -13.90 19.70 -1.99
N ASN A 157 -12.70 19.95 -1.48
CA ASN A 157 -12.52 20.69 -0.21
C ASN A 157 -13.15 20.01 1.01
N TYR A 158 -13.02 18.68 1.11
CA TYR A 158 -13.47 17.89 2.26
C TYR A 158 -12.30 17.15 2.91
N CYS A 159 -12.41 16.97 4.23
CA CYS A 159 -11.74 15.89 4.93
C CYS A 159 -12.50 14.59 4.66
N VAL A 160 -11.91 13.71 3.88
CA VAL A 160 -12.50 12.45 3.44
C VAL A 160 -12.24 11.40 4.50
N GLU A 161 -13.33 10.85 5.03
CA GLU A 161 -13.31 9.66 5.86
C GLU A 161 -14.39 8.68 5.39
N CYS A 162 -14.04 7.40 5.44
CA CYS A 162 -14.98 6.32 5.30
C CYS A 162 -15.00 5.55 6.62
N LEU A 163 -16.19 5.15 7.07
CA LEU A 163 -16.32 4.44 8.34
C LEU A 163 -16.28 2.93 8.10
N PRO A 164 -15.63 2.14 8.98
CA PRO A 164 -15.56 0.68 8.84
C PRO A 164 -16.93 -0.01 8.74
N ARG A 165 -17.99 0.62 9.28
CA ARG A 165 -19.36 0.11 9.22
C ARG A 165 -19.97 0.07 7.80
N TYR A 166 -19.46 0.89 6.88
CA TYR A 166 -19.95 0.94 5.49
C TYR A 166 -19.57 -0.33 4.73
N TYR A 167 -18.38 -0.89 5.00
CA TYR A 167 -17.81 -2.05 4.31
C TYR A 167 -17.69 -3.25 5.24
N LYS A 168 -18.72 -3.48 6.07
CA LYS A 168 -18.64 -4.45 7.16
C LYS A 168 -18.65 -5.92 6.75
N ASP A 169 -19.16 -6.18 5.55
CA ASP A 169 -19.33 -7.50 4.99
C ASP A 169 -18.23 -7.80 3.94
N GLN A 170 -17.28 -6.87 3.77
CA GLN A 170 -16.13 -7.03 2.87
C GLN A 170 -15.24 -8.16 3.37
N ILE A 171 -14.80 -9.01 2.44
CA ILE A 171 -13.91 -10.14 2.72
C ILE A 171 -12.67 -10.03 1.88
N THR A 172 -11.50 -10.07 2.51
CA THR A 172 -10.23 -10.17 1.79
C THR A 172 -9.76 -11.61 1.79
N THR A 173 -9.40 -12.14 0.62
CA THR A 173 -8.77 -13.45 0.47
C THR A 173 -7.30 -13.27 0.14
N PHE A 174 -6.44 -13.89 0.95
CA PHE A 174 -5.00 -13.94 0.74
C PHE A 174 -4.58 -15.31 0.23
N THR A 175 -3.70 -15.30 -0.77
CA THR A 175 -2.90 -16.45 -1.20
C THR A 175 -1.45 -16.08 -0.98
N ILE A 176 -0.72 -16.81 -0.13
CA ILE A 176 0.69 -16.55 0.20
C ILE A 176 1.48 -17.86 0.05
N PRO A 177 2.65 -17.89 -0.62
CA PRO A 177 3.51 -19.07 -0.65
C PRO A 177 3.82 -19.58 0.77
N VAL A 178 3.72 -20.90 1.01
CA VAL A 178 4.11 -21.48 2.31
C VAL A 178 5.61 -21.29 2.55
N THR A 179 6.41 -21.48 1.50
CA THR A 179 7.85 -21.22 1.51
C THR A 179 8.13 -20.18 0.43
N PRO A 180 8.61 -18.97 0.79
CA PRO A 180 8.95 -17.93 -0.17
C PRO A 180 10.04 -18.38 -1.13
N VAL A 181 10.01 -17.85 -2.35
CA VAL A 181 11.01 -18.12 -3.39
C VAL A 181 11.69 -16.82 -3.75
N TYR A 182 12.95 -16.63 -3.35
CA TYR A 182 13.73 -15.43 -3.65
C TYR A 182 14.12 -15.40 -5.13
N THR A 183 13.98 -14.23 -5.75
CA THR A 183 14.31 -14.02 -7.17
C THR A 183 15.23 -12.83 -7.37
N ASP A 184 15.94 -12.83 -8.51
CA ASP A 184 16.82 -11.75 -8.94
C ASP A 184 16.08 -10.50 -9.47
N ARG A 185 14.74 -10.52 -9.45
CA ARG A 185 13.91 -9.50 -10.07
C ARG A 185 13.03 -8.80 -9.03
N GLU A 186 13.19 -7.48 -8.97
CA GLU A 186 12.26 -6.60 -8.27
C GLU A 186 10.90 -6.57 -8.97
N GLN A 187 9.84 -6.75 -8.19
CA GLN A 187 8.46 -6.71 -8.63
C GLN A 187 7.71 -5.62 -7.87
N ARG A 188 7.36 -4.55 -8.58
CA ARG A 188 6.47 -3.51 -8.05
C ARG A 188 5.04 -3.94 -8.29
N LEU A 189 4.31 -4.24 -7.23
CA LEU A 189 2.88 -4.44 -7.31
C LEU A 189 2.21 -3.08 -7.56
N GLY A 190 1.28 -3.04 -8.52
CA GLY A 190 0.58 -1.81 -8.88
C GLY A 190 -0.36 -1.34 -7.76
N ARG A 191 -1.66 -1.58 -7.92
CA ARG A 191 -2.68 -1.28 -6.89
C ARG A 191 -3.08 -2.52 -6.06
N GLY A 192 -2.32 -3.61 -6.18
CA GLY A 192 -2.60 -4.84 -5.44
C GLY A 192 -2.01 -4.77 -4.03
N GLY A 193 -2.64 -5.44 -3.06
CA GLY A 193 -2.14 -5.53 -1.70
C GLY A 193 -0.71 -6.08 -1.65
N LEU A 194 0.17 -5.38 -0.94
CA LEU A 194 1.59 -5.70 -0.77
C LEU A 194 1.82 -6.85 0.21
N GLY A 195 0.89 -7.02 1.15
CA GLY A 195 1.02 -8.01 2.21
C GLY A 195 -0.13 -7.93 3.20
N VAL A 196 0.08 -8.57 4.34
CA VAL A 196 -0.91 -8.72 5.39
C VAL A 196 -0.25 -8.55 6.75
N ALA A 197 -0.81 -7.65 7.57
CA ALA A 197 -0.45 -7.51 8.96
C ALA A 197 -0.92 -8.73 9.75
N PHE A 198 -0.30 -9.02 10.90
CA PHE A 198 -0.72 -10.17 11.73
C PHE A 198 -2.15 -10.07 12.28
N ASN A 199 -2.75 -8.89 12.27
CA ASN A 199 -4.17 -8.72 12.57
C ASN A 199 -5.10 -8.95 11.36
N GLY A 200 -4.58 -9.41 10.21
CA GLY A 200 -5.38 -9.75 9.03
C GLY A 200 -5.80 -8.55 8.18
N VAL A 201 -5.25 -7.36 8.42
CA VAL A 201 -5.47 -6.15 7.61
C VAL A 201 -4.44 -6.09 6.48
N ASN A 202 -4.85 -5.55 5.32
CA ASN A 202 -3.96 -5.38 4.18
C ASN A 202 -2.88 -4.35 4.45
N PHE A 203 -1.67 -4.64 3.99
CA PHE A 203 -0.67 -3.61 3.69
C PHE A 203 -0.83 -3.23 2.22
N ASP A 204 -1.17 -1.98 1.95
CA ASP A 204 -1.42 -1.51 0.60
C ASP A 204 -0.27 -0.60 0.09
N PRO A 205 -0.14 -0.46 -1.24
CA PRO A 205 0.80 0.48 -1.85
C PRO A 205 0.55 1.92 -1.39
N PRO A 206 1.49 2.86 -1.66
CA PRO A 206 1.31 4.25 -1.29
C PRO A 206 -0.04 4.84 -1.65
N ALA A 207 -0.67 5.54 -0.70
CA ALA A 207 -1.89 6.27 -0.96
C ALA A 207 -1.64 7.31 -2.08
N PRO A 208 -2.57 7.49 -3.03
CA PRO A 208 -2.37 8.39 -4.17
C PRO A 208 -2.54 9.86 -3.76
N THR A 209 -1.65 10.39 -2.91
CA THR A 209 -1.72 11.74 -2.34
C THR A 209 -1.86 12.82 -3.41
N HIS A 210 -1.17 12.68 -4.55
CA HIS A 210 -1.32 13.61 -5.68
C HIS A 210 -2.78 13.73 -6.19
N ALA A 211 -3.53 12.63 -6.23
CA ALA A 211 -4.92 12.62 -6.69
C ALA A 211 -5.86 13.19 -5.63
N ILE A 212 -5.57 12.93 -4.35
CA ILE A 212 -6.31 13.48 -3.21
C ILE A 212 -6.16 15.01 -3.18
N LEU A 213 -4.91 15.50 -3.23
CA LEU A 213 -4.61 16.93 -3.18
C LEU A 213 -5.13 17.70 -4.41
N ALA A 214 -5.27 17.05 -5.58
CA ALA A 214 -5.80 17.69 -6.79
C ALA A 214 -7.28 18.13 -6.66
N ALA A 215 -8.02 17.56 -5.71
CA ALA A 215 -9.40 17.93 -5.40
C ALA A 215 -9.52 18.86 -4.17
N HIS A 216 -8.38 19.36 -3.66
CA HIS A 216 -8.28 20.07 -2.38
C HIS A 216 -8.87 19.26 -1.22
N THR A 217 -8.85 17.93 -1.31
CA THR A 217 -9.30 17.06 -0.24
C THR A 217 -8.11 16.55 0.55
N ILE A 218 -8.38 16.14 1.78
CA ILE A 218 -7.43 15.40 2.60
C ILE A 218 -8.08 14.10 3.03
N ALA A 219 -7.36 12.99 3.04
CA ALA A 219 -7.91 11.67 3.39
C ALA A 219 -7.05 11.02 4.48
N PRO A 220 -7.12 11.54 5.73
CA PRO A 220 -6.21 11.15 6.80
C PRO A 220 -6.15 9.64 6.99
N LEU A 221 -4.99 9.16 7.44
CA LEU A 221 -4.90 7.85 8.09
C LEU A 221 -5.21 8.02 9.56
N ASP A 222 -5.61 6.98 10.26
CA ASP A 222 -5.64 7.02 11.72
C ASP A 222 -4.21 6.91 12.28
N ASP A 223 -4.07 7.06 13.60
CA ASP A 223 -2.79 6.94 14.30
C ASP A 223 -2.14 5.54 14.15
N HIS A 224 -2.89 4.57 13.62
CA HIS A 224 -2.44 3.22 13.31
C HIS A 224 -1.91 3.08 11.87
N GLY A 225 -1.92 4.18 11.10
CA GLY A 225 -1.41 4.23 9.73
C GLY A 225 -2.38 3.65 8.71
N GLY A 226 -3.67 3.56 9.04
CA GLY A 226 -4.69 2.99 8.16
C GLY A 226 -5.92 3.87 7.95
N HIS A 227 -6.61 3.63 6.84
CA HIS A 227 -7.91 4.25 6.60
C HIS A 227 -8.83 3.31 5.84
N VAL A 228 -10.04 3.77 5.56
CA VAL A 228 -11.06 3.01 4.84
C VAL A 228 -11.28 3.62 3.46
N ASN A 229 -11.40 2.79 2.44
CA ASN A 229 -11.93 3.20 1.14
C ASN A 229 -12.95 2.16 0.61
N PRO A 230 -13.73 2.48 -0.43
CA PRO A 230 -14.76 1.58 -0.95
C PRO A 230 -14.28 0.24 -1.53
N HIS A 231 -13.01 0.14 -1.92
CA HIS A 231 -12.47 -0.99 -2.67
C HIS A 231 -11.58 -1.91 -1.82
N GLY A 232 -11.00 -1.39 -0.75
CA GLY A 232 -10.05 -2.08 0.12
C GLY A 232 -10.54 -2.23 1.56
N GLY A 233 -11.64 -1.56 1.94
CA GLY A 233 -12.09 -1.51 3.32
C GLY A 233 -11.02 -0.85 4.19
N TYR A 234 -10.85 -1.28 5.44
CA TYR A 234 -9.74 -0.79 6.27
C TYR A 234 -8.41 -1.43 5.86
N HIS A 235 -7.39 -0.62 5.59
CA HIS A 235 -6.05 -1.03 5.13
C HIS A 235 -4.99 -0.04 5.61
N TYR A 236 -3.73 -0.50 5.71
CA TYR A 236 -2.61 0.33 6.14
C TYR A 236 -1.78 0.81 4.96
N HIS A 237 -1.35 2.07 5.04
CA HIS A 237 -0.32 2.67 4.17
C HIS A 237 0.99 2.96 4.92
N ALA A 238 0.97 2.88 6.26
CA ALA A 238 2.14 3.08 7.10
C ALA A 238 2.11 2.14 8.31
N ALA A 239 3.30 1.76 8.79
CA ALA A 239 3.46 1.00 10.03
C ALA A 239 3.85 1.95 11.17
N THR A 240 2.93 2.24 12.10
CA THR A 240 3.16 3.21 13.20
C THR A 240 3.48 2.55 14.56
N GLY A 241 3.59 1.21 14.59
CA GLY A 241 3.90 0.45 15.82
C GLY A 241 2.69 0.09 16.69
N SER A 242 1.48 0.08 16.11
CA SER A 242 0.23 -0.26 16.81
C SER A 242 -0.33 -1.65 16.50
N THR A 243 0.20 -2.32 15.47
CA THR A 243 -0.25 -3.66 15.05
C THR A 243 0.45 -4.75 15.84
N LYS A 244 -0.12 -5.96 15.87
CA LYS A 244 0.51 -7.13 16.46
C LYS A 244 1.93 -7.31 15.97
N GLU A 245 2.84 -7.42 16.93
CA GLU A 245 4.26 -7.65 16.71
C GLU A 245 4.68 -9.03 17.24
N VAL A 246 5.54 -9.71 16.49
CA VAL A 246 6.26 -10.90 16.92
C VAL A 246 7.70 -10.52 17.21
N LYS A 247 8.03 -10.45 18.50
CA LYS A 247 9.38 -10.14 18.97
C LYS A 247 10.39 -11.18 18.50
N GLN A 248 11.59 -10.71 18.19
CA GLN A 248 12.72 -11.56 17.81
C GLN A 248 13.51 -11.98 19.04
N ALA A 249 14.31 -13.04 18.90
CA ALA A 249 15.13 -13.54 20.00
C ALA A 249 16.42 -12.72 20.21
N ASP A 250 16.86 -12.00 19.18
CA ASP A 250 17.95 -11.03 19.18
C ASP A 250 17.40 -9.59 19.21
N VAL A 251 18.27 -8.59 19.11
CA VAL A 251 17.89 -7.16 19.14
C VAL A 251 17.14 -6.69 17.89
N HIS A 252 16.90 -7.58 16.92
CA HIS A 252 16.29 -7.24 15.64
C HIS A 252 14.86 -6.68 15.82
N SER A 253 14.42 -5.85 14.88
CA SER A 253 13.05 -5.32 14.83
C SER A 253 12.02 -6.45 14.95
N SER A 254 10.88 -6.17 15.57
CA SER A 254 9.74 -7.11 15.60
C SER A 254 9.20 -7.37 14.20
N MET A 255 8.72 -8.58 13.95
CA MET A 255 7.96 -8.89 12.73
C MET A 255 6.52 -8.39 12.88
N ILE A 256 5.95 -7.79 11.84
CA ILE A 256 4.59 -7.19 11.86
C ILE A 256 3.61 -7.84 10.88
N GLY A 257 4.12 -8.64 9.94
CA GLY A 257 3.29 -9.31 8.95
C GLY A 257 4.12 -10.02 7.89
N TYR A 258 3.44 -10.47 6.84
CA TYR A 258 4.06 -11.09 5.66
C TYR A 258 3.78 -10.26 4.42
N ALA A 259 4.78 -10.08 3.57
CA ALA A 259 4.58 -9.65 2.21
C ALA A 259 3.83 -10.74 1.42
N ILE A 260 3.17 -10.38 0.33
CA ILE A 260 2.34 -11.31 -0.43
C ILE A 260 3.16 -12.41 -1.15
N ASP A 261 4.48 -12.23 -1.26
CA ASP A 261 5.44 -13.26 -1.68
C ASP A 261 5.90 -14.21 -0.56
N GLY A 262 5.41 -13.98 0.67
CA GLY A 262 5.63 -14.79 1.86
C GLY A 262 6.86 -14.40 2.69
N PHE A 263 7.70 -13.46 2.25
CA PHE A 263 8.79 -12.97 3.09
C PHE A 263 8.26 -12.13 4.25
N GLY A 264 8.97 -12.16 5.38
CA GLY A 264 8.56 -11.40 6.55
C GLY A 264 8.73 -9.90 6.37
N ILE A 265 7.79 -9.13 6.90
CA ILE A 265 7.89 -7.68 7.04
C ILE A 265 8.13 -7.37 8.51
N TYR A 266 9.21 -6.65 8.78
CA TYR A 266 9.65 -6.25 10.11
C TYR A 266 9.42 -4.76 10.33
N ALA A 267 9.25 -4.32 11.58
CA ALA A 267 9.20 -2.91 11.90
C ALA A 267 10.51 -2.21 11.48
N LEU A 268 10.43 -0.91 11.23
CA LEU A 268 11.61 -0.13 10.84
C LEU A 268 12.69 -0.14 11.94
N LEU A 269 12.25 0.05 13.19
CA LEU A 269 13.15 0.24 14.33
C LEU A 269 13.34 -1.04 15.13
N ASP A 270 14.60 -1.29 15.49
CA ASP A 270 15.01 -2.36 16.38
C ASP A 270 14.61 -2.06 17.85
N GLU A 271 14.88 -3.00 18.78
CA GLU A 271 14.56 -2.79 20.20
C GLU A 271 15.26 -1.58 20.83
N ASN A 272 16.41 -1.17 20.26
CA ASN A 272 17.22 -0.04 20.68
C ASN A 272 16.91 1.25 19.89
N LYS A 273 15.89 1.25 19.04
CA LYS A 273 15.48 2.37 18.17
C LYS A 273 16.48 2.70 17.06
N ASN A 274 17.27 1.73 16.62
CA ASN A 274 18.12 1.88 15.43
C ASN A 274 17.37 1.48 14.17
N GLN A 275 17.71 2.14 13.04
CA GLN A 275 17.29 1.73 11.72
C GLN A 275 18.33 0.77 11.09
N PRO A 276 17.91 -0.19 10.23
CA PRO A 276 18.84 -0.94 9.39
C PRO A 276 19.59 0.00 8.43
N THR A 277 20.83 -0.35 8.08
CA THR A 277 21.73 0.52 7.27
C THR A 277 22.14 -0.11 5.94
N ASP A 278 21.67 -1.33 5.67
CA ASP A 278 22.08 -2.20 4.58
C ASP A 278 20.88 -2.71 3.77
N LEU A 279 19.77 -1.97 3.79
CA LEU A 279 18.57 -2.30 3.00
C LEU A 279 18.83 -2.09 1.50
N ASP A 280 18.28 -2.99 0.69
CA ASP A 280 18.19 -2.88 -0.75
C ASP A 280 17.09 -1.91 -1.21
N ASP A 281 16.91 -1.82 -2.53
CA ASP A 281 15.94 -0.93 -3.16
C ASP A 281 14.48 -1.29 -2.84
N CYS A 282 14.20 -2.54 -2.43
CA CYS A 282 12.87 -2.96 -1.97
C CYS A 282 12.65 -2.73 -0.47
N GLY A 283 13.69 -2.33 0.28
CA GLY A 283 13.65 -2.16 1.72
C GLY A 283 13.90 -3.45 2.49
N GLY A 284 14.54 -4.45 1.88
CA GLY A 284 14.92 -5.69 2.55
C GLY A 284 16.42 -5.93 2.59
N HIS A 285 16.82 -7.00 3.29
CA HIS A 285 18.19 -7.49 3.31
C HIS A 285 18.22 -8.99 3.65
N VAL A 286 19.42 -9.58 3.64
CA VAL A 286 19.63 -11.00 3.96
C VAL A 286 20.46 -11.13 5.23
N ASP A 287 20.07 -12.04 6.11
CA ASP A 287 20.93 -12.47 7.21
C ASP A 287 20.87 -14.00 7.45
N GLU A 288 21.71 -14.49 8.37
CA GLU A 288 21.82 -15.93 8.67
C GLU A 288 20.61 -16.50 9.42
N THR A 289 19.82 -15.68 10.11
CA THR A 289 18.73 -16.13 11.00
C THR A 289 17.39 -16.16 10.26
N ARG A 290 17.05 -15.07 9.60
CA ARG A 290 15.77 -14.76 8.94
C ARG A 290 15.86 -15.00 7.44
N GLY A 291 17.06 -15.03 6.87
CA GLY A 291 17.22 -15.08 5.42
C GLY A 291 16.86 -13.73 4.81
N TYR A 292 16.33 -13.71 3.58
CA TYR A 292 15.81 -12.47 3.02
C TYR A 292 14.53 -12.03 3.75
N HIS A 293 14.41 -10.75 4.09
CA HIS A 293 13.22 -10.15 4.71
C HIS A 293 13.18 -8.64 4.52
N TYR A 294 11.98 -8.06 4.63
CA TYR A 294 11.75 -6.62 4.47
C TYR A 294 11.67 -5.90 5.81
N HIS A 295 12.00 -4.62 5.81
CA HIS A 295 11.64 -3.68 6.86
C HIS A 295 10.60 -2.69 6.33
N ALA A 296 9.64 -2.36 7.19
CA ALA A 296 8.67 -1.30 6.95
C ALA A 296 9.39 0.04 6.77
N GLY A 297 8.94 0.85 5.82
CA GLY A 297 9.42 2.21 5.63
C GLY A 297 9.08 3.15 6.79
N GLU A 298 9.66 4.35 6.74
CA GLU A 298 9.28 5.43 7.66
C GLU A 298 7.79 5.77 7.47
N PRO A 299 7.01 5.99 8.55
CA PRO A 299 5.57 6.26 8.42
C PRO A 299 5.23 7.40 7.46
N GLY A 300 5.98 8.51 7.51
CA GLY A 300 5.78 9.66 6.62
C GLY A 300 6.18 9.42 5.17
N GLY A 301 6.80 8.27 4.86
CA GLY A 301 7.13 7.84 3.51
C GLY A 301 5.91 7.36 2.70
N ASN A 302 4.75 7.16 3.36
CA ASN A 302 3.53 6.62 2.71
C ASN A 302 3.81 5.29 1.98
N GLU A 303 4.69 4.45 2.52
CA GLU A 303 5.15 3.25 1.84
C GLU A 303 5.66 2.24 2.87
N ILE A 304 5.01 1.08 2.95
CA ILE A 304 5.43 0.02 3.86
C ILE A 304 6.61 -0.75 3.26
N ILE A 305 6.49 -1.21 2.02
CA ILE A 305 7.59 -1.80 1.23
C ILE A 305 7.51 -1.31 -0.21
N LYS A 306 8.66 -1.20 -0.88
CA LYS A 306 8.80 -0.59 -2.22
C LYS A 306 8.53 -1.55 -3.37
N CYS A 307 8.93 -2.79 -3.19
CA CYS A 307 8.82 -3.86 -4.18
C CYS A 307 9.02 -5.22 -3.51
N LEU A 308 8.85 -6.27 -4.30
CA LEU A 308 9.03 -7.65 -3.89
C LEU A 308 10.20 -8.29 -4.62
N HIS A 309 10.97 -9.10 -3.91
CA HIS A 309 11.95 -10.02 -4.47
C HIS A 309 11.41 -11.43 -4.65
N GLY A 310 10.32 -11.79 -3.99
CA GLY A 310 9.75 -13.13 -4.10
C GLY A 310 8.75 -13.30 -5.24
N VAL A 311 8.40 -14.56 -5.54
CA VAL A 311 7.26 -14.87 -6.41
C VAL A 311 5.97 -14.53 -5.65
N PRO A 312 5.20 -13.51 -6.06
CA PRO A 312 4.05 -13.05 -5.30
C PRO A 312 2.88 -14.04 -5.40
N GLY A 313 2.16 -14.18 -4.29
CA GLY A 313 0.81 -14.71 -4.28
C GLY A 313 -0.21 -13.68 -4.77
N SER A 314 -1.38 -13.62 -4.12
CA SER A 314 -2.46 -12.72 -4.54
C SER A 314 -3.32 -12.25 -3.37
N VAL A 315 -3.73 -10.99 -3.42
CA VAL A 315 -4.80 -10.44 -2.58
C VAL A 315 -6.04 -10.25 -3.45
N HIS A 316 -7.19 -10.74 -2.99
CA HIS A 316 -8.48 -10.50 -3.63
C HIS A 316 -9.48 -9.97 -2.62
N VAL A 317 -9.91 -8.72 -2.80
CA VAL A 317 -10.97 -8.11 -2.01
C VAL A 317 -12.31 -8.40 -2.68
N GLN A 318 -13.22 -9.01 -1.94
CA GLN A 318 -14.60 -9.22 -2.32
C GLN A 318 -15.43 -8.06 -1.75
N GLU A 319 -15.84 -7.17 -2.63
CA GLU A 319 -16.80 -6.07 -2.39
C GLU A 319 -18.22 -6.60 -2.16
#